data_AF-A0A966NYP4-F1
#
_entry.id   AF-A0A966NYP4-F1
#
_cell.length_a   1.000
_cell.length_b   1.000
_cell.length_c   1.000
_cell.angle_alpha   90.00
_cell.angle_beta   90.00
_cell.angle_gamma   90.00
#
_symmetry.space_group_name_H-M   'P 1'
#
loop_
_entity.id
_entity.type
_entity.pdbx_description
1 polymer ?
#
loop_
_entity_poly.entity_id
_entity_poly.type
_entity_poly.pdbx_seq_one_letter_code
_entity_poly.pdbx_strand_id
1 'polypeptide(L)'
;MQAVERTVLWSPTPERASASQITRFAELATQRHGVAEGDLHSWSVASPKQFWALVWEFCSVRGDRGERVYVAPSDPTKPSTARFFPDATLSVVENMLPRTGTGEALVAIDEQGARRVRTWDELGSRV
;
A
#
# COMPACT_ATOMS: atom_id res chain seq x y z
N MET A 1 -36.20 1.23 22.09
CA MET A 1 -35.19 0.91 21.07
C MET A 1 -34.15 0.02 21.75
N GLN A 2 -34.16 -1.30 21.48
CA GLN A 2 -33.18 -2.21 22.09
C GLN A 2 -31.79 -1.94 21.47
N ALA A 3 -30.79 -1.75 22.34
CA ALA A 3 -29.39 -1.65 21.91
C ALA A 3 -28.96 -3.00 21.33
N VAL A 4 -28.46 -3.00 20.11
CA VAL A 4 -27.82 -4.18 19.52
C VAL A 4 -26.49 -4.39 20.23
N GLU A 5 -26.36 -5.46 21.00
CA GLU A 5 -25.06 -5.86 21.55
C GLU A 5 -24.12 -6.20 20.40
N ARG A 6 -22.99 -5.50 20.33
CA ARG A 6 -21.93 -5.76 19.35
C ARG A 6 -20.94 -6.75 19.94
N THR A 7 -21.22 -8.04 19.74
CA THR A 7 -20.29 -9.10 20.10
C THR A 7 -19.16 -9.17 19.07
N VAL A 8 -17.91 -9.11 19.54
CA VAL A 8 -16.74 -9.32 18.69
C VAL A 8 -16.73 -10.78 18.25
N LEU A 9 -16.85 -11.01 16.93
CA LEU A 9 -16.88 -12.37 16.37
C LEU A 9 -15.48 -12.98 16.23
N TRP A 10 -14.46 -12.15 16.08
CA TRP A 10 -13.09 -12.58 15.88
C TRP A 10 -12.11 -11.43 16.19
N SER A 11 -10.94 -11.78 16.72
CA SER A 11 -9.79 -10.89 16.88
C SER A 11 -8.50 -11.63 16.47
N PRO A 12 -7.51 -10.93 15.88
CA PRO A 12 -6.20 -11.54 15.64
C PRO A 12 -5.52 -11.86 16.97
N THR A 13 -4.63 -12.86 16.98
CA THR A 13 -3.74 -13.06 18.12
C THR A 13 -2.73 -11.90 18.21
N PRO A 14 -2.18 -11.61 19.40
CA PRO A 14 -1.16 -10.57 19.56
C PRO A 14 0.04 -10.76 18.62
N GLU A 15 0.47 -12.00 18.41
CA GLU A 15 1.59 -12.34 17.53
C GLU A 15 1.27 -12.04 16.07
N ARG A 16 0.04 -12.32 15.62
CA ARG A 16 -0.39 -12.00 14.26
C ARG A 16 -0.50 -10.49 14.05
N ALA A 17 -0.97 -9.76 15.07
CA ALA A 17 -1.06 -8.31 15.02
C ALA A 17 0.34 -7.68 14.96
N SER A 18 1.27 -8.11 15.80
CA SER A 18 2.64 -7.56 15.85
C SER A 18 3.45 -7.89 14.60
N ALA A 19 3.28 -9.09 14.02
CA ALA A 19 4.00 -9.50 12.80
C ALA A 19 3.44 -8.89 11.49
N SER A 20 2.40 -8.06 11.56
CA SER A 20 1.75 -7.50 10.38
C SER A 20 2.57 -6.38 9.73
N GLN A 21 2.46 -6.24 8.41
CA GLN A 21 3.11 -5.12 7.70
C GLN A 21 2.59 -3.76 8.13
N ILE A 22 1.32 -3.67 8.55
CA ILE A 22 0.74 -2.42 9.02
C ILE A 22 1.31 -2.00 10.38
N THR A 23 1.59 -2.94 11.29
CA THR A 23 2.30 -2.64 12.55
C THR A 23 3.71 -2.16 12.27
N ARG A 24 4.45 -2.84 11.39
CA ARG A 24 5.80 -2.41 10.98
C ARG A 24 5.79 -0.99 10.38
N PHE A 25 4.78 -0.68 9.56
CA PHE A 25 4.63 0.66 9.00
C PHE A 25 4.27 1.71 10.07
N ALA A 26 3.42 1.35 11.04
CA ALA A 26 3.07 2.21 12.16
C ALA A 26 4.29 2.55 13.01
N GLU A 27 5.12 1.56 13.35
CA GLU A 27 6.39 1.76 14.07
C GLU A 27 7.33 2.71 13.33
N LEU A 28 7.45 2.56 12.01
CA LEU A 28 8.24 3.46 11.19
C LEU A 28 7.67 4.90 11.20
N ALA A 29 6.36 5.05 11.16
CA ALA A 29 5.69 6.36 11.26
C ALA A 29 5.92 7.00 12.64
N THR A 30 5.86 6.22 13.72
CA THR A 30 6.23 6.67 15.07
C THR A 30 7.69 7.12 15.12
N GLN A 31 8.60 6.32 14.59
CA GLN A 31 10.03 6.64 14.58
C GLN A 31 10.36 7.92 13.80
N ARG A 32 9.75 8.10 12.62
CA ARG A 32 10.10 9.22 11.71
C ARG A 32 9.31 10.49 11.94
N HIS A 33 8.07 10.37 12.40
CA HIS A 33 7.13 11.49 12.49
C HIS A 33 6.48 11.64 13.87
N GLY A 34 6.84 10.80 14.85
CA GLY A 34 6.31 10.89 16.20
C GLY A 34 4.83 10.52 16.32
N VAL A 35 4.30 9.72 15.37
CA VAL A 35 2.90 9.28 15.38
C VAL A 35 2.65 8.42 16.61
N ALA A 36 1.63 8.75 17.41
CA ALA A 36 1.24 7.96 18.57
C ALA A 36 0.68 6.59 18.17
N GLU A 37 0.85 5.61 19.05
CA GLU A 37 0.30 4.27 18.85
C GLU A 37 -1.23 4.32 18.72
N GLY A 38 -1.78 3.63 17.72
CA GLY A 38 -3.22 3.63 17.42
C GLY A 38 -3.70 4.82 16.56
N ASP A 39 -2.89 5.87 16.39
CA ASP A 39 -3.30 7.09 15.69
C ASP A 39 -2.94 7.13 14.20
N LEU A 40 -2.44 6.02 13.64
CA LEU A 40 -1.97 5.95 12.26
C LEU A 40 -2.98 6.47 11.23
N HIS A 41 -4.27 6.12 11.40
CA HIS A 41 -5.34 6.58 10.50
C HIS A 41 -5.59 8.09 10.65
N SER A 42 -5.73 8.59 11.87
CA SER A 42 -5.96 10.02 12.12
C SER A 42 -4.80 10.85 11.56
N TRP A 43 -3.56 10.38 11.75
CA TRP A 43 -2.38 11.01 11.18
C TRP A 43 -2.36 10.98 9.65
N SER A 44 -2.72 9.86 9.01
CA SER A 44 -2.71 9.76 7.53
C SER A 44 -3.65 10.77 6.87
N VAL A 45 -4.79 11.06 7.50
CA VAL A 45 -5.77 12.05 7.04
C VAL A 45 -5.30 13.48 7.32
N ALA A 46 -4.73 13.73 8.51
CA ALA A 46 -4.28 15.07 8.90
C ALA A 46 -2.99 15.49 8.17
N SER A 47 -2.12 14.53 7.85
CA SER A 47 -0.77 14.78 7.29
C SER A 47 -0.50 13.96 6.02
N PRO A 48 -1.32 14.10 4.95
CA PRO A 48 -1.22 13.25 3.75
C PRO A 48 0.13 13.36 3.05
N LYS A 49 0.78 14.54 3.07
CA LYS A 49 2.13 14.72 2.48
C LYS A 49 3.18 13.82 3.16
N GLN A 50 3.19 13.77 4.49
CA GLN A 50 4.15 12.96 5.23
C GLN A 50 3.81 11.47 5.09
N PHE A 51 2.53 11.12 5.24
CA PHE A 51 2.05 9.75 5.09
C PHE A 51 2.43 9.16 3.73
N TRP A 52 2.09 9.82 2.63
CA TRP A 52 2.36 9.28 1.29
C TRP A 52 3.85 9.26 0.94
N ALA A 53 4.64 10.22 1.44
CA ALA A 53 6.10 10.16 1.30
C ALA A 53 6.66 8.90 1.98
N LEU A 54 6.19 8.61 3.20
CA LEU A 54 6.61 7.42 3.94
C LEU A 54 6.13 6.14 3.27
N VAL A 55 4.92 6.11 2.70
CA VAL A 55 4.42 4.95 1.93
C VAL A 55 5.30 4.67 0.73
N TRP A 56 5.70 5.72 -0.03
CA TRP A 56 6.59 5.56 -1.18
C TRP A 56 7.91 4.88 -0.78
N GLU A 57 8.52 5.33 0.31
CA GLU A 57 9.76 4.75 0.85
C GLU A 57 9.56 3.33 1.38
N PHE A 58 8.52 3.11 2.20
CA PHE A 58 8.24 1.82 2.82
C PHE A 58 7.96 0.73 1.79
N CYS A 59 7.18 1.05 0.77
CA CYS A 59 6.89 0.15 -0.35
C CYS A 59 8.04 0.04 -1.35
N SER A 60 9.12 0.82 -1.17
CA SER A 60 10.27 0.85 -2.07
C SER A 60 9.88 1.11 -3.52
N VAL A 61 8.98 2.09 -3.74
CA VAL A 61 8.49 2.43 -5.08
C VAL A 61 9.67 2.90 -5.94
N ARG A 62 9.82 2.29 -7.12
CA ARG A 62 10.88 2.60 -8.10
C ARG A 62 10.43 3.69 -9.05
N GLY A 63 11.29 4.69 -9.22
CA GLY A 63 11.05 5.87 -10.04
C GLY A 63 11.57 7.12 -9.35
N ASP A 64 11.37 8.26 -10.00
CA ASP A 64 11.56 9.57 -9.37
C ASP A 64 10.24 10.00 -8.70
N ARG A 65 10.27 10.22 -7.39
CA ARG A 65 9.11 10.68 -6.63
C ARG A 65 8.77 12.14 -6.93
N GLY A 66 9.74 12.92 -7.40
CA GLY A 66 9.65 14.36 -7.51
C GLY A 66 9.49 15.07 -6.15
N GLU A 67 9.36 16.39 -6.21
CA GLU A 67 9.33 17.23 -5.00
C GLU A 67 7.97 17.17 -4.30
N ARG A 68 6.88 17.39 -5.05
CA ARG A 68 5.53 17.48 -4.46
C ARG A 68 4.93 16.08 -4.30
N VAL A 69 4.55 15.75 -3.06
CA VAL A 69 3.92 14.46 -2.72
C VAL A 69 2.39 14.53 -2.78
N TYR A 70 1.81 15.64 -2.33
CA TYR A 70 0.37 15.81 -2.30
C TYR A 70 0.00 17.28 -2.48
N VAL A 71 -0.99 17.52 -3.34
CA VAL A 71 -1.64 18.81 -3.55
C VAL A 71 -3.11 18.60 -3.22
N ALA A 72 -3.59 19.34 -2.22
CA ALA A 72 -4.98 19.34 -1.80
C ALA A 72 -5.90 19.73 -2.97
N PRO A 73 -7.16 19.24 -2.99
CA PRO A 73 -8.11 19.66 -4.00
C PRO A 73 -8.32 21.17 -3.93
N SER A 74 -8.47 21.82 -5.09
CA SER A 74 -8.72 23.27 -5.16
C SER A 74 -10.08 23.65 -4.59
N ASP A 75 -11.00 22.68 -4.54
CA ASP A 75 -12.35 22.78 -3.99
C ASP A 75 -12.62 21.53 -3.13
N PRO A 76 -12.88 21.67 -1.82
CA PRO A 76 -13.15 20.54 -0.93
C PRO A 76 -14.35 19.67 -1.36
N THR A 77 -15.30 20.23 -2.13
CA THR A 77 -16.44 19.48 -2.69
C THR A 77 -16.08 18.64 -3.92
N LYS A 78 -14.86 18.82 -4.46
CA LYS A 78 -14.34 18.13 -5.65
C LYS A 78 -13.04 17.38 -5.32
N PRO A 79 -13.13 16.28 -4.55
CA PRO A 79 -11.95 15.51 -4.15
C PRO A 79 -11.12 14.96 -5.32
N SER A 80 -11.74 14.78 -6.50
CA SER A 80 -11.06 14.36 -7.74
C SER A 80 -10.02 15.36 -8.25
N THR A 81 -10.01 16.59 -7.76
CA THR A 81 -9.00 17.61 -8.13
C THR A 81 -7.71 17.52 -7.32
N ALA A 82 -7.69 16.68 -6.27
CA ALA A 82 -6.47 16.39 -5.52
C ALA A 82 -5.44 15.70 -6.42
N ARG A 83 -4.14 15.98 -6.19
CA ARG A 83 -3.06 15.33 -6.94
C ARG A 83 -2.06 14.70 -5.98
N PHE A 84 -1.78 13.42 -6.20
CA PHE A 84 -0.74 12.68 -5.50
C PHE A 84 0.46 12.57 -6.44
N PHE A 85 1.65 12.86 -5.93
CA PHE A 85 2.92 12.81 -6.64
C PHE A 85 2.89 13.45 -8.04
N PRO A 86 2.43 14.72 -8.19
CA PRO A 86 2.28 15.34 -9.51
C PRO A 86 3.58 15.51 -10.30
N ASP A 87 4.73 15.41 -9.64
CA ASP A 87 6.05 15.51 -10.26
C ASP A 87 6.71 14.14 -10.47
N ALA A 88 6.06 13.05 -10.03
CA ALA A 88 6.68 11.74 -10.10
C ALA A 88 6.71 11.21 -11.52
N THR A 89 7.79 10.50 -11.83
CA THR A 89 7.90 9.66 -13.03
C THR A 89 8.25 8.26 -12.59
N LEU A 90 7.44 7.29 -13.00
CA LEU A 90 7.63 5.88 -12.65
C LEU A 90 7.06 4.98 -13.74
N SER A 91 7.51 3.72 -13.75
CA SER A 91 6.93 2.67 -14.58
C SER A 91 6.09 1.73 -13.70
N VAL A 92 4.81 1.55 -14.07
CA VAL A 92 3.95 0.57 -13.40
C VAL A 92 4.52 -0.84 -13.58
N VAL A 93 5.03 -1.16 -14.78
CA VAL A 93 5.60 -2.47 -15.09
C VAL A 93 6.83 -2.75 -14.24
N GLU A 94 7.73 -1.77 -14.08
CA GLU A 94 8.94 -1.94 -13.25
C GLU A 94 8.61 -2.17 -11.77
N ASN A 95 7.56 -1.53 -11.27
CA ASN A 95 7.11 -1.70 -9.89
C ASN A 95 6.37 -3.03 -9.67
N MET A 96 5.68 -3.55 -10.69
CA MET A 96 4.93 -4.81 -10.63
C MET A 96 5.75 -6.04 -11.03
N LEU A 97 6.84 -5.86 -11.77
CA LEU A 97 7.83 -6.88 -12.12
C LEU A 97 9.18 -6.63 -11.46
N PRO A 98 9.24 -6.61 -10.10
CA PRO A 98 10.45 -6.24 -9.39
C PRO A 98 11.51 -7.33 -9.35
N ARG A 99 11.21 -8.53 -9.84
CA ARG A 99 11.99 -9.75 -9.71
C ARG A 99 12.22 -10.37 -11.08
N THR A 100 13.30 -11.13 -11.19
CA THR A 100 13.59 -12.03 -12.29
C THR A 100 13.71 -13.45 -11.75
N GLY A 101 13.75 -14.44 -12.64
CA GLY A 101 14.01 -15.83 -12.32
C GLY A 101 12.85 -16.79 -12.58
N THR A 102 13.09 -18.05 -12.24
CA THR A 102 12.20 -19.19 -12.51
C THR A 102 11.10 -19.40 -11.46
N GLY A 103 11.04 -18.55 -10.43
CA GLY A 103 9.97 -18.58 -9.43
C GLY A 103 8.61 -18.20 -10.02
N GLU A 104 7.52 -18.71 -9.44
CA GLU A 104 6.17 -18.44 -9.93
C GLU A 104 5.79 -16.95 -9.73
N ALA A 105 5.38 -16.29 -10.81
CA ALA A 105 4.96 -14.89 -10.83
C ALA A 105 3.44 -14.75 -11.02
N LEU A 106 2.86 -15.58 -11.89
CA LEU A 106 1.42 -15.61 -12.15
C LEU A 106 0.95 -17.07 -12.14
N VAL A 107 -0.08 -17.33 -11.33
CA VAL A 107 -0.77 -18.62 -11.28
C VAL A 107 -2.18 -18.41 -11.79
N ALA A 108 -2.49 -18.96 -12.97
CA ALA A 108 -3.82 -18.98 -13.53
C ALA A 108 -4.47 -20.34 -13.26
N ILE A 109 -5.73 -20.33 -12.83
CA ILE A 109 -6.55 -21.53 -12.66
C ILE A 109 -7.79 -21.31 -13.53
N ASP A 110 -8.02 -22.21 -14.49
CA ASP A 110 -9.20 -22.14 -15.35
C ASP A 110 -10.45 -22.71 -14.66
N GLU A 111 -11.59 -22.64 -15.36
CA GLU A 111 -12.89 -23.08 -14.83
C GLU A 111 -12.95 -24.59 -14.54
N GLN A 112 -12.05 -25.38 -15.15
CA GLN A 112 -11.91 -26.81 -14.90
C GLN A 112 -10.91 -27.10 -13.76
N GLY A 113 -10.37 -26.05 -13.13
CA GLY A 113 -9.37 -26.15 -12.08
C GLY A 113 -7.95 -26.42 -12.60
N ALA A 114 -7.70 -26.37 -13.91
CA ALA A 114 -6.38 -26.63 -14.44
C ALA A 114 -5.45 -25.45 -14.14
N ARG A 115 -4.32 -25.76 -13.51
CA ARG A 115 -3.32 -24.78 -13.06
C ARG A 115 -2.28 -24.54 -14.15
N ARG A 116 -2.06 -23.27 -14.49
CA ARG A 116 -0.99 -22.81 -15.38
C ARG A 116 -0.16 -21.76 -14.67
N VAL A 117 1.16 -21.89 -14.76
CA VAL A 117 2.09 -20.98 -14.10
C VAL A 117 2.94 -20.26 -15.13
N ARG A 118 3.21 -18.99 -14.85
CA ARG A 118 4.29 -18.24 -15.49
C ARG A 118 5.34 -17.85 -14.48
N THR A 119 6.59 -18.05 -14.85
CA THR A 119 7.73 -17.57 -14.06
C THR A 119 7.92 -16.07 -14.22
N TRP A 120 8.76 -15.45 -13.38
CA TRP A 120 9.10 -14.03 -13.50
C TRP A 120 9.76 -13.72 -14.85
N ASP A 121 10.68 -14.57 -15.32
CA ASP A 121 11.35 -14.38 -16.62
C ASP A 121 10.37 -14.53 -17.80
N GLU A 122 9.49 -15.54 -17.75
CA GLU A 122 8.47 -15.74 -18.78
C GLU A 122 7.50 -14.57 -18.86
N LEU A 123 7.08 -14.05 -17.71
CA LEU A 123 6.18 -12.90 -17.64
C LEU A 123 6.87 -11.63 -18.14
N GLY A 124 8.11 -11.38 -17.70
CA GLY A 124 8.88 -10.20 -18.11
C GLY A 124 9.20 -10.15 -19.60
N SER A 125 9.36 -11.29 -20.28
CA SER A 125 9.59 -11.32 -21.74
C SER A 125 8.36 -10.97 -22.60
N ARG A 126 7.18 -10.83 -21.98
CA ARG A 126 5.88 -10.68 -22.68
C ARG A 126 5.23 -9.31 -22.50
N VAL A 127 5.80 -8.44 -21.68
CA VAL A 127 5.35 -7.06 -21.46
C VAL A 127 6.45 -6.09 -21.85
#